data_AF-A0A512N7Q3-F1
#
_entry.id   AF-A0A512N7Q3-F1
#
_cell.length_a   1.000
_cell.length_b   1.000
_cell.length_c   1.000
_cell.angle_alpha   90.00
_cell.angle_beta   90.00
_cell.angle_gamma   90.00
#
_symmetry.space_group_name_H-M   'P 1'
#
loop_
_entity.id
_entity.type
_entity.pdbx_description
1 polymer ?
#
loop_
_entity_poly.entity_id
_entity_poly.type
_entity_poly.pdbx_seq_one_letter_code
_entity_poly.pdbx_strand_id
1 'polypeptide(L)'
;MPGHAPGHMAYVLDSGEDRILFCGDLIHVPAAQFARPELTWAYDLDQSIACATRVKLLREAFDTQAWLAGAHMAKPGLGRVAEEGSGYAFLPIE
;
A
#
# COMPACT_ATOMS: atom_id res chain seq x y z
N MET A 1 1.09 7.68 8.97
CA MET A 1 2.01 7.31 7.89
C MET A 1 2.26 8.53 7.01
N PRO A 2 3.29 9.34 7.33
CA PRO A 2 3.53 10.61 6.69
C PRO A 2 4.00 10.46 5.24
N GLY A 3 4.01 11.56 4.49
CA GLY A 3 4.49 11.62 3.12
C GLY A 3 3.43 12.21 2.19
N HIS A 4 2.32 11.48 2.01
CA HIS A 4 1.22 11.96 1.18
C HIS A 4 0.63 13.28 1.72
N ALA A 5 0.31 13.29 3.01
CA ALA A 5 -0.06 14.48 3.77
C ALA A 5 0.48 14.38 5.21
N PRO A 6 0.62 15.49 5.97
CA PRO A 6 1.18 15.47 7.32
C PRO A 6 0.39 14.56 8.27
N GLY A 7 -0.95 14.55 8.12
CA GLY A 7 -1.87 13.74 8.90
C GLY A 7 -2.31 12.44 8.23
N HIS A 8 -1.63 11.98 7.17
CA HIS A 8 -2.01 10.75 6.49
C HIS A 8 -1.83 9.54 7.44
N MET A 9 -2.84 8.69 7.54
CA MET A 9 -2.91 7.58 8.51
C MET A 9 -3.36 6.30 7.83
N ALA A 10 -2.87 5.17 8.36
CA ALA A 10 -3.41 3.85 8.08
C ALA A 10 -4.11 3.34 9.32
N TYR A 11 -5.07 2.44 9.10
CA TYR A 11 -5.72 1.68 10.15
C TYR A 11 -5.45 0.20 9.92
N VAL A 12 -5.29 -0.52 11.02
CA VAL A 12 -5.15 -1.97 11.01
C VAL A 12 -6.36 -2.54 11.73
N LEU A 13 -7.08 -3.42 11.05
CA LEU A 13 -8.02 -4.33 11.69
C LEU A 13 -7.31 -5.67 11.87
N ASP A 14 -7.29 -6.16 13.10
CA ASP A 14 -6.68 -7.44 13.46
C ASP A 14 -7.74 -8.26 14.20
N SER A 15 -8.10 -9.41 13.63
CA SER A 15 -9.04 -10.36 14.23
C SER A 15 -8.35 -11.49 15.00
N GLY A 16 -7.02 -11.53 15.01
CA GLY A 16 -6.20 -12.65 15.48
C GLY A 16 -5.94 -13.72 14.42
N GLU A 17 -6.91 -13.98 13.55
CA GLU A 17 -6.77 -14.93 12.42
C GLU A 17 -6.37 -14.23 11.11
N ASP A 18 -6.88 -13.01 10.91
CA ASP A 18 -6.64 -12.19 9.72
C ASP A 18 -6.29 -10.76 10.11
N ARG A 19 -5.52 -10.11 9.24
CA ARG A 19 -5.12 -8.70 9.37
C ARG A 19 -5.44 -7.94 8.09
N ILE A 20 -6.08 -6.78 8.23
CA ILE A 20 -6.38 -5.87 7.12
C ILE A 20 -5.72 -4.52 7.40
N LEU A 21 -4.85 -4.08 6.48
CA LEU A 21 -4.24 -2.76 6.45
C LEU A 21 -5.03 -1.85 5.51
N PHE A 22 -5.78 -0.92 6.09
CA PHE A 22 -6.42 0.18 5.37
C PHE A 22 -5.40 1.30 5.17
N CYS A 23 -4.85 1.41 3.95
CA CYS A 23 -3.67 2.22 3.67
C CYS A 23 -3.95 3.61 3.09
N GLY A 24 -5.23 3.97 2.89
CA GLY A 24 -5.61 5.26 2.33
C GLY A 24 -4.99 5.50 0.95
N ASP A 25 -4.31 6.63 0.82
CA ASP A 25 -3.74 7.16 -0.43
C ASP A 25 -2.26 6.77 -0.56
N LEU A 26 -1.89 5.59 -0.03
CA LEU A 26 -0.52 5.06 -0.17
C LEU A 26 -0.14 4.82 -1.64
N ILE A 27 -1.12 4.43 -2.46
CA ILE A 27 -0.98 4.09 -3.88
C ILE A 27 -2.09 4.77 -4.66
N HIS A 28 -1.75 5.34 -5.82
CA HIS A 28 -2.64 6.03 -6.75
C HIS A 28 -2.64 5.40 -8.15
N VAL A 29 -1.51 4.83 -8.57
CA VAL A 29 -1.33 4.15 -9.87
C VAL A 29 -0.88 2.72 -9.59
N PRO A 30 -1.79 1.78 -9.29
CA PRO A 30 -1.45 0.43 -8.84
C PRO A 30 -0.47 -0.30 -9.76
N ALA A 31 -0.74 -0.29 -11.07
CA ALA A 31 0.10 -0.97 -12.07
C ALA A 31 1.57 -0.53 -12.04
N ALA A 32 1.84 0.74 -11.70
CA ALA A 32 3.19 1.28 -11.63
C ALA A 32 3.80 1.16 -10.23
N GLN A 33 3.04 1.52 -9.20
CA GLN A 33 3.56 1.70 -7.84
C GLN A 33 3.68 0.39 -7.04
N PHE A 34 3.02 -0.69 -7.44
CA PHE A 34 3.34 -2.02 -6.89
C PHE A 34 4.63 -2.56 -7.51
N ALA A 35 4.75 -2.54 -8.84
CA ALA A 35 5.94 -2.99 -9.54
C ALA A 35 7.19 -2.15 -9.20
N ARG A 36 7.01 -0.86 -8.92
CA ARG A 36 8.05 0.10 -8.57
C ARG A 36 7.62 1.00 -7.41
N PRO A 37 7.70 0.53 -6.16
CA PRO A 37 7.25 1.27 -4.96
C PRO A 37 7.97 2.59 -4.73
N GLU A 38 9.13 2.79 -5.34
CA GLU A 38 9.86 4.04 -5.29
C GLU A 38 9.20 5.18 -6.09
N LEU A 39 8.26 4.85 -7.00
CA LEU A 39 7.51 5.85 -7.77
C LEU A 39 6.53 6.61 -6.88
N THR A 40 6.75 7.93 -6.79
CA THR A 40 5.93 8.85 -6.01
C THR A 40 4.77 9.40 -6.83
N TRP A 41 3.83 10.02 -6.12
CA TRP A 41 2.72 10.73 -6.74
C TRP A 41 3.01 12.24 -6.74
N ALA A 42 2.62 12.94 -7.80
CA ALA A 42 2.87 14.37 -7.93
C ALA A 42 2.23 15.21 -6.80
N TYR A 43 1.21 14.66 -6.13
CA TYR A 43 0.50 15.29 -5.02
C TYR A 43 0.93 14.77 -3.64
N ASP A 44 1.98 13.95 -3.54
CA ASP A 44 2.60 13.66 -2.25
C ASP A 44 3.28 14.94 -1.73
N LEU A 45 2.89 15.40 -0.54
CA LEU A 45 3.45 16.61 0.06
C LEU A 45 4.96 16.49 0.30
N ASP A 46 5.41 15.31 0.74
CA ASP A 46 6.82 14.93 0.81
C ASP A 46 7.01 13.59 0.10
N GLN A 47 7.53 13.67 -1.12
CA GLN A 47 7.75 12.53 -2.00
C GLN A 47 8.77 11.53 -1.43
N SER A 48 9.81 12.01 -0.74
CA SER A 48 10.85 11.14 -0.16
C SER A 48 10.25 10.31 0.98
N ILE A 49 9.51 10.97 1.88
CA ILE A 49 8.83 10.30 2.99
C ILE A 49 7.71 9.39 2.46
N ALA A 50 6.94 9.81 1.44
CA ALA A 50 5.89 8.99 0.85
C ALA A 50 6.44 7.69 0.22
N CYS A 51 7.56 7.80 -0.51
CA CYS A 51 8.29 6.65 -1.04
C CYS A 51 8.72 5.70 0.08
N ALA A 52 9.43 6.19 1.10
CA ALA A 52 9.91 5.38 2.21
C ALA A 52 8.76 4.69 2.96
N THR A 53 7.67 5.42 3.20
CA THR A 53 6.43 4.91 3.82
C THR A 53 5.80 3.80 2.97
N ARG A 54 5.70 3.99 1.65
CA ARG A 54 5.14 3.00 0.71
C ARG A 54 5.96 1.73 0.68
N VAL A 55 7.26 1.84 0.48
CA VAL A 55 8.19 0.69 0.47
C VAL A 55 8.06 -0.09 1.77
N LYS A 56 8.07 0.60 2.92
CA LYS A 56 7.94 -0.03 4.23
C LYS A 56 6.62 -0.79 4.38
N LEU A 57 5.49 -0.16 4.06
CA LEU A 57 4.18 -0.77 4.28
C LEU A 57 3.85 -1.88 3.28
N LEU A 58 4.32 -1.80 2.03
CA LEU A 58 4.17 -2.90 1.09
C LEU A 58 5.00 -4.12 1.54
N ARG A 59 6.21 -3.91 2.05
CA ARG A 59 7.00 -4.97 2.67
C ARG A 59 6.27 -5.55 3.89
N GLU A 60 5.76 -4.72 4.81
CA GLU A 60 5.04 -5.21 5.99
C GLU A 60 3.80 -6.02 5.60
N ALA A 61 3.02 -5.55 4.62
CA ALA A 61 1.84 -6.26 4.12
C ALA A 61 2.21 -7.61 3.50
N PHE A 62 3.30 -7.69 2.75
CA PHE A 62 3.83 -8.94 2.22
C PHE A 62 4.33 -9.87 3.34
N ASP A 63 5.22 -9.41 4.21
CA ASP A 63 5.82 -10.23 5.28
C ASP A 63 4.76 -10.82 6.22
N THR A 64 3.71 -10.05 6.51
CA THR A 64 2.62 -10.46 7.41
C THR A 64 1.46 -11.12 6.70
N GLN A 65 1.49 -11.23 5.37
CA GLN A 65 0.40 -11.72 4.55
C GLN A 65 -0.93 -11.01 4.89
N ALA A 66 -0.86 -9.71 5.22
CA ALA A 66 -2.04 -8.91 5.52
C ALA A 66 -2.80 -8.57 4.23
N TRP A 67 -4.13 -8.50 4.33
CA TRP A 67 -4.93 -7.88 3.30
C TRP A 67 -4.64 -6.39 3.24
N LEU A 68 -4.47 -5.85 2.05
CA LEU A 68 -4.30 -4.42 1.80
C LEU A 68 -5.59 -3.85 1.22
N ALA A 69 -6.11 -2.80 1.84
CA ALA A 69 -7.26 -2.05 1.39
C ALA A 69 -6.86 -0.60 1.04
N GLY A 70 -6.90 -0.24 -0.24
CA GLY A 70 -6.45 1.06 -0.74
C GLY A 70 -7.58 1.88 -1.37
N ALA A 71 -7.57 3.20 -1.16
CA ALA A 71 -8.65 4.09 -1.62
C ALA A 71 -8.73 4.22 -3.15
N HIS A 72 -7.61 4.03 -3.84
CA HIS A 72 -7.48 4.16 -5.30
C HIS A 72 -7.19 2.83 -6.01
N MET A 73 -7.62 1.72 -5.41
CA MET A 73 -7.57 0.39 -6.02
C MET A 73 -8.83 0.14 -6.85
N ALA A 74 -8.73 -0.75 -7.83
CA ALA A 74 -9.91 -1.24 -8.55
C ALA A 74 -10.89 -1.90 -7.56
N LYS A 75 -12.19 -1.63 -7.71
CA LYS A 75 -13.24 -2.16 -6.81
C LYS A 75 -13.12 -3.69 -6.68
N PRO A 76 -13.19 -4.26 -5.45
CA PRO A 76 -13.57 -3.64 -4.17
C PRO A 76 -12.43 -2.90 -3.44
N GLY A 77 -11.24 -2.88 -4.01
CA GLY A 77 -10.07 -2.22 -3.46
C GLY A 77 -9.36 -2.98 -2.34
N LEU A 78 -9.65 -4.28 -2.23
CA LEU A 78 -9.09 -5.22 -1.27
C LEU A 78 -8.31 -6.32 -2.01
N GLY A 79 -7.14 -6.66 -1.51
CA GLY A 79 -6.29 -7.70 -2.09
C GLY A 79 -5.07 -8.00 -1.24
N ARG A 80 -4.24 -8.93 -1.69
CA ARG A 80 -2.96 -9.28 -1.05
C ARG A 80 -1.79 -8.72 -1.85
N VAL A 81 -0.67 -8.51 -1.16
CA VAL A 81 0.60 -8.13 -1.78
C VAL A 81 1.40 -9.41 -2.00
N ALA A 82 1.92 -9.60 -3.21
CA ALA A 82 2.84 -10.68 -3.56
C ALA A 82 4.14 -10.09 -4.13
N GLU A 83 5.26 -10.78 -3.97
CA GLU A 83 6.50 -10.40 -4.67
C GLU A 83 6.36 -10.65 -6.17
N GLU A 84 6.81 -9.69 -6.98
CA GLU A 84 6.90 -9.82 -8.43
C GLU A 84 8.16 -9.14 -8.94
N GLY A 85 9.15 -9.95 -9.35
CA GLY A 85 10.45 -9.45 -9.79
C GLY A 85 11.16 -8.67 -8.69
N SER A 86 11.44 -7.39 -8.94
CA SER A 86 12.07 -6.48 -7.97
C SER A 86 11.06 -5.65 -7.16
N GLY A 87 9.77 -5.83 -7.39
CA GLY A 87 8.70 -5.09 -6.72
C GLY A 87 7.61 -6.04 -6.24
N TYR A 88 6.36 -5.60 -6.35
CA TYR A 88 5.20 -6.33 -5.89
C TYR A 88 4.10 -6.40 -6.95
N ALA A 89 3.20 -7.35 -6.78
CA ALA A 89 1.90 -7.41 -7.42
C ALA A 89 0.79 -7.24 -6.38
N PHE A 90 -0.34 -6.67 -6.80
CA PHE A 90 -1.57 -6.65 -6.02
C PHE A 90 -2.51 -7.73 -6.55
N LEU A 91 -2.87 -8.68 -5.70
CA LEU A 91 -3.77 -9.78 -6.00
C LEU A 91 -5.16 -9.45 -5.44
N PRO A 92 -6.12 -8.99 -6.25
CA PRO A 92 -7.44 -8.62 -5.76
C PRO A 92 -8.15 -9.82 -5.13
N ILE A 93 -9.01 -9.56 -4.15
CA ILE A 93 -9.96 -10.57 -3.66
C ILE A 93 -10.93 -10.97 -4.79
N GLU A 94 -11.23 -12.27 -4.90
CA GLU A 94 -12.24 -12.81 -5.82
C GLU A 94 -13.67 -12.68 -5.28
#